data_AF-A0A0D2J7X6-F1
#
_entry.id   AF-A0A0D2J7X6-F1
#
_cell.length_a   1.000
_cell.length_b   1.000
_cell.length_c   1.000
_cell.angle_alpha   90.00
_cell.angle_beta   90.00
_cell.angle_gamma   90.00
#
_symmetry.space_group_name_H-M   'P 1'
#
loop_
_entity.id
_entity.type
_entity.pdbx_description
1 polymer ?
#
loop_
_entity_poly.entity_id
_entity_poly.type
_entity_poly.pdbx_seq_one_letter_code
_entity_poly.pdbx_strand_id
1 'polypeptide(L)'
;MSMLLVALLVVETVCLQGVALAYQLYLVRTANLQHMRRFSVFLALPSAAVRAMATRQLVVDDDTEDAAEGDDDNAEALMAAAAAAAGSAGATTADRGRSLQQKSVRMSVVGDEDGSGDEGGGESKKKKGSSASKRVRSGKAASQLEEKKAKGFGQWLSAALFGWLHATMKVNGKKLTPSNTVVGLFMLPLLAWAAAVIIIFGVTFVRLGSLQGPLASLNAAAHVTYRISRVRLMGNKLAFAADTKDNVNYRADLVQELALLKDEYSALLYGGRVSTVANVSFDTLAPAGAFSSPQFSNLFFRTRECLRDDQTSCYAEGHPYYQITHSGLDALVMRFLETYEAFSMLPDDLAFGNHTLYNFLTNVGGRDMYEGMGRAIKMFEDFTISKFQGVTRLHQVLPYTRLLLVESRDIAGMLSQLPAEVSVEDTVKVHVLGLQPRTDGRCSTMAAAGGASGAGALSMAPPAWVAGGGGEGGVGPTSIFGTTWK
;
A
#
# COMPACT_ATOMS: atom_id res chain seq x y z
N MET A 1 -0.19 3.26 -23.81
CA MET A 1 -0.71 4.34 -22.93
C MET A 1 -0.01 5.64 -23.30
N SER A 2 -0.72 6.73 -23.54
CA SER A 2 -0.11 8.02 -23.89
C SER A 2 0.63 8.60 -22.69
N MET A 3 1.89 9.05 -22.88
CA MET A 3 2.70 9.73 -21.85
C MET A 3 1.95 10.88 -21.16
N LEU A 4 1.00 11.49 -21.88
CA LEU A 4 0.13 12.55 -21.41
C LEU A 4 -0.80 12.09 -20.27
N LEU A 5 -1.35 10.88 -20.36
CA LEU A 5 -2.22 10.33 -19.31
C LEU A 5 -1.42 10.05 -18.03
N VAL A 6 -0.19 9.56 -18.16
CA VAL A 6 0.73 9.37 -17.04
C VAL A 6 1.08 10.70 -16.39
N ALA A 7 1.43 11.71 -17.19
CA ALA A 7 1.74 13.04 -16.69
C ALA A 7 0.55 13.66 -15.94
N LEU A 8 -0.67 13.50 -16.46
CA LEU A 8 -1.89 13.99 -15.82
C LEU A 8 -2.12 13.30 -14.46
N LEU A 9 -1.95 11.98 -14.40
CA LEU A 9 -2.10 11.20 -13.17
C LEU A 9 -1.05 11.58 -12.10
N VAL A 10 0.19 11.85 -12.53
CA VAL A 10 1.25 12.35 -11.63
C VAL A 10 0.90 13.75 -11.12
N VAL A 11 0.40 14.64 -11.97
CA VAL A 11 0.00 15.99 -11.55
C VAL A 11 -1.19 15.93 -10.58
N GLU A 12 -2.20 15.12 -10.86
CA GLU A 12 -3.37 14.93 -10.00
C GLU A 12 -2.98 14.38 -8.62
N THR A 13 -2.13 13.34 -8.59
CA THR A 13 -1.65 12.76 -7.32
C THR A 13 -0.80 13.74 -6.52
N VAL A 14 0.07 14.52 -7.15
CA VAL A 14 0.85 15.57 -6.47
C VAL A 14 -0.06 16.67 -5.93
N CYS A 15 -1.09 17.08 -6.67
CA CYS A 15 -2.08 18.06 -6.22
C CYS A 15 -2.88 17.54 -5.02
N LEU A 16 -3.44 16.33 -5.11
CA LEU A 16 -4.21 15.71 -4.03
C LEU A 16 -3.36 15.49 -2.77
N GLN A 17 -2.13 14.99 -2.93
CA GLN A 17 -1.20 14.82 -1.81
C GLN A 17 -0.80 16.18 -1.20
N GLY A 18 -0.60 17.20 -2.03
CA GLY A 18 -0.35 18.57 -1.58
C GLY A 18 -1.50 19.13 -0.75
N VAL A 19 -2.75 18.92 -1.19
CA VAL A 19 -3.96 19.32 -0.44
C VAL A 19 -4.07 18.54 0.87
N ALA A 20 -3.81 17.24 0.87
CA ALA A 20 -3.82 16.42 2.08
C ALA A 20 -2.75 16.86 3.10
N LEU A 21 -1.53 17.15 2.63
CA LEU A 21 -0.46 17.70 3.47
C LEU A 21 -0.82 19.08 4.02
N ALA A 22 -1.42 19.95 3.20
CA ALA A 22 -1.90 21.26 3.65
C ALA A 22 -2.99 21.12 4.73
N TYR A 23 -3.88 20.14 4.58
CA TYR A 23 -4.93 19.84 5.56
C TYR A 23 -4.35 19.27 6.86
N GLN A 24 -3.41 18.34 6.81
CA GLN A 24 -2.72 17.84 7.99
C GLN A 24 -1.96 18.95 8.72
N LEU A 25 -1.28 19.81 7.96
CA LEU A 25 -0.59 20.97 8.52
C LEU A 25 -1.57 21.95 9.17
N TYR A 26 -2.77 22.11 8.61
CA TYR A 26 -3.85 22.86 9.25
C TYR A 26 -4.28 22.23 10.58
N LEU A 27 -4.50 20.91 10.63
CA LEU A 27 -4.87 20.19 11.85
C LEU A 27 -3.78 20.26 12.94
N VAL A 28 -2.51 20.07 12.57
CA VAL A 28 -1.38 20.20 13.50
C VAL A 28 -1.29 21.63 14.07
N ARG A 29 -1.64 22.64 13.27
CA ARG A 29 -1.74 24.03 13.75
C ARG A 29 -2.90 24.24 14.69
N THR A 30 -4.11 23.76 14.36
CA THR A 30 -5.27 23.92 15.25
C THR A 30 -5.04 23.21 16.58
N ALA A 31 -4.44 22.02 16.56
CA ALA A 31 -4.01 21.29 17.76
C ALA A 31 -2.98 22.09 18.58
N ASN A 32 -1.94 22.65 17.95
CA ASN A 32 -0.97 23.51 18.63
C ASN A 32 -1.60 24.78 19.21
N LEU A 33 -2.54 25.41 18.51
CA LEU A 33 -3.27 26.58 19.01
C LEU A 33 -4.13 26.22 20.23
N GLN A 34 -4.79 25.06 20.21
CA GLN A 34 -5.53 24.55 21.37
C GLN A 34 -4.59 24.25 22.54
N HIS A 35 -3.45 23.61 22.28
CA HIS A 35 -2.42 23.35 23.28
C HIS A 35 -1.94 24.67 23.92
N MET A 36 -1.61 25.69 23.10
CA MET A 36 -1.23 27.02 23.58
C MET A 36 -2.34 27.72 24.36
N ARG A 37 -3.62 27.56 23.96
CA ARG A 37 -4.76 28.08 24.75
C ARG A 37 -4.84 27.43 26.12
N ARG A 38 -4.58 26.13 26.24
CA ARG A 38 -4.49 25.46 27.55
C ARG A 38 -3.36 26.06 28.40
N PHE A 39 -2.18 26.31 27.83
CA PHE A 39 -1.09 26.97 28.57
C PHE A 39 -1.33 28.44 28.89
N SER A 40 -2.20 29.13 28.14
CA SER A 40 -2.54 30.53 28.40
C SER A 40 -3.21 30.73 29.76
N VAL A 41 -3.87 29.70 30.31
CA VAL A 41 -4.45 29.72 31.66
C VAL A 41 -3.35 29.96 32.72
N PHE A 42 -2.15 29.39 32.55
CA PHE A 42 -1.03 29.62 33.46
C PHE A 42 -0.46 31.03 33.37
N LEU A 43 -0.69 31.76 32.27
CA LEU A 43 -0.32 33.17 32.17
C LEU A 43 -1.29 34.12 32.87
N ALA A 44 -2.54 33.68 33.06
CA ALA A 44 -3.55 34.43 33.81
C ALA A 44 -3.34 34.31 35.33
N LEU A 45 -2.67 33.24 35.79
CA LEU A 45 -2.38 33.05 37.20
C LEU A 45 -1.28 34.00 37.68
N PRO A 46 -1.44 34.63 38.87
CA PRO A 46 -0.37 35.42 39.49
C PRO A 46 0.87 34.55 39.70
N SER A 47 2.05 35.08 39.42
CA SER A 47 3.32 34.32 39.49
C SER A 47 3.59 33.61 40.83
N ALA A 48 3.01 34.12 41.92
CA ALA A 48 3.09 33.51 43.25
C ALA A 48 2.36 32.15 43.32
N ALA A 49 1.20 32.01 42.67
CA ALA A 49 0.41 30.77 42.67
C ALA A 49 1.09 29.67 41.84
N VAL A 50 1.72 30.04 40.71
CA VAL A 50 2.47 29.10 39.87
C VAL A 50 3.69 28.55 40.61
N ARG A 51 4.42 29.40 41.37
CA ARG A 51 5.53 28.92 42.21
C ARG A 51 5.03 27.97 43.30
N ALA A 52 3.91 28.27 43.96
CA ALA A 52 3.35 27.41 45.01
C ALA A 52 2.88 26.04 44.49
N MET A 53 2.35 25.97 43.26
CA MET A 53 1.99 24.69 42.63
C MET A 53 3.21 23.92 42.13
N ALA A 54 4.24 24.60 41.61
CA ALA A 54 5.48 23.95 41.18
C ALA A 54 6.27 23.34 42.34
N THR A 55 6.09 23.85 43.56
CA THR A 55 6.73 23.29 44.77
C THR A 55 5.98 22.09 45.37
N ARG A 56 4.77 21.76 44.90
CA ARG A 56 4.11 20.51 45.31
C ARG A 56 4.75 19.35 44.56
N GLN A 57 5.52 18.53 45.28
CA GLN A 57 6.01 17.26 44.77
C GLN A 57 4.82 16.40 44.35
N LEU A 58 4.79 16.05 43.08
CA LEU A 58 3.83 15.11 42.52
C LEU A 58 4.29 13.72 42.96
N VAL A 59 3.68 13.19 44.02
CA VAL A 59 3.84 11.80 44.42
C VAL A 59 2.99 11.01 43.42
N VAL A 60 3.66 10.44 42.42
CA VAL A 60 3.06 9.43 41.55
C VAL A 60 3.10 8.14 42.35
N ASP A 61 1.92 7.65 42.76
CA ASP A 61 1.79 6.31 43.31
C ASP A 61 1.97 5.31 42.15
N ASP A 62 3.21 4.90 41.90
CA ASP A 62 3.59 3.85 40.93
C ASP A 62 3.22 2.42 41.42
N ASP A 63 2.35 2.28 42.44
CA ASP A 63 2.06 1.01 43.12
C ASP A 63 0.97 0.15 42.43
N THR A 64 0.74 0.31 41.13
CA THR A 64 -0.12 -0.60 40.35
C THR A 64 0.66 -1.27 39.22
N GLU A 65 1.72 -1.99 39.59
CA GLU A 65 2.24 -3.11 38.80
C GLU A 65 1.42 -4.39 39.11
N ASP A 66 1.33 -5.28 38.12
CA ASP A 66 0.96 -6.70 38.23
C ASP A 66 -0.52 -7.11 38.13
N ALA A 67 -1.23 -6.68 37.08
CA ALA A 67 -2.40 -7.42 36.58
C ALA A 67 -2.27 -7.74 35.08
N ALA A 68 -1.46 -8.77 34.81
CA ALA A 68 -1.61 -9.75 33.74
C ALA A 68 -2.46 -9.35 32.50
N GLU A 69 -1.81 -8.80 31.47
CA GLU A 69 -2.28 -9.04 30.11
C GLU A 69 -1.42 -10.13 29.48
N GLY A 70 -2.09 -11.26 29.28
CA GLY A 70 -1.55 -12.45 28.65
C GLY A 70 -1.13 -12.19 27.21
N ASP A 71 0.08 -12.67 26.95
CA ASP A 71 0.78 -12.82 25.70
C ASP A 71 -0.05 -13.65 24.67
N ASP A 72 -0.83 -12.97 23.83
CA ASP A 72 -1.60 -13.58 22.73
C ASP A 72 -0.73 -14.01 21.54
N ASP A 73 0.58 -13.73 21.55
CA ASP A 73 1.52 -14.18 20.51
C ASP A 73 1.98 -15.63 20.72
N ASN A 74 1.56 -16.29 21.80
CA ASN A 74 1.90 -17.69 22.07
C ASN A 74 0.87 -18.71 21.54
N ALA A 75 -0.28 -18.29 20.99
CA ALA A 75 -1.29 -19.23 20.45
C ALA A 75 -0.85 -19.91 19.14
N GLU A 76 -0.03 -19.23 18.32
CA GLU A 76 0.51 -19.81 17.08
C GLU A 76 1.74 -20.70 17.35
N ALA A 77 2.55 -20.34 18.36
CA ALA A 77 3.67 -21.16 18.83
C ALA A 77 3.21 -22.41 19.61
N LEU A 78 2.10 -22.36 20.36
CA LEU A 78 1.53 -23.54 21.03
C LEU A 78 0.88 -24.53 20.07
N MET A 79 0.31 -24.11 18.93
CA MET A 79 -0.12 -25.04 17.89
C MET A 79 1.06 -25.67 17.12
N ALA A 80 2.15 -24.91 16.90
CA ALA A 80 3.38 -25.45 16.33
C ALA A 80 4.12 -26.39 17.31
N ALA A 81 4.06 -26.12 18.61
CA ALA A 81 4.64 -26.97 19.66
C ALA A 81 3.76 -28.19 19.96
N ALA A 82 2.43 -28.11 19.85
CA ALA A 82 1.53 -29.27 19.98
C ALA A 82 1.69 -30.26 18.81
N ALA A 83 2.09 -29.80 17.63
CA ALA A 83 2.50 -30.67 16.52
C ALA A 83 3.88 -31.32 16.73
N ALA A 84 4.75 -30.72 17.55
CA ALA A 84 6.07 -31.25 17.88
C ALA A 84 6.09 -32.13 19.15
N ALA A 85 5.06 -32.06 20.00
CA ALA A 85 4.96 -32.79 21.27
C ALA A 85 4.36 -34.21 21.18
N ALA A 86 4.06 -34.71 19.97
CA ALA A 86 3.64 -36.10 19.74
C ALA A 86 4.83 -37.11 19.74
N GLY A 87 6.04 -36.68 20.08
CA GLY A 87 7.19 -37.57 20.13
C GLY A 87 8.30 -37.09 21.04
N SER A 88 8.18 -37.28 22.36
CA SER A 88 9.30 -37.66 23.24
C SER A 88 8.83 -37.72 24.71
N ALA A 89 8.88 -38.90 25.30
CA ALA A 89 8.87 -39.09 26.74
C ALA A 89 10.32 -39.05 27.24
N GLY A 90 10.61 -38.22 28.26
CA GLY A 90 11.90 -38.32 28.96
C GLY A 90 12.37 -37.11 29.77
N ALA A 91 11.88 -37.03 31.01
CA ALA A 91 12.64 -36.84 32.26
C ALA A 91 13.48 -35.57 32.57
N THR A 92 13.40 -35.22 33.88
CA THR A 92 14.30 -34.42 34.76
C THR A 92 14.12 -32.88 34.75
N THR A 93 13.52 -32.25 35.78
CA THR A 93 13.97 -31.90 37.17
C THR A 93 15.09 -30.87 37.29
N ALA A 94 14.76 -29.73 37.93
CA ALA A 94 15.57 -28.82 38.77
C ALA A 94 15.22 -27.35 38.46
N ASP A 95 14.48 -26.65 39.31
CA ASP A 95 14.97 -25.89 40.48
C ASP A 95 15.94 -24.75 40.12
N ARG A 96 15.44 -23.50 40.18
CA ARG A 96 16.16 -22.37 40.78
C ARG A 96 15.29 -21.11 40.89
N GLY A 97 15.00 -20.72 42.13
CA GLY A 97 14.48 -19.40 42.45
C GLY A 97 15.49 -18.28 42.20
N ARG A 98 15.00 -17.06 41.96
CA ARG A 98 15.83 -15.85 42.06
C ARG A 98 15.01 -14.62 42.45
N SER A 99 15.54 -14.00 43.50
CA SER A 99 15.18 -12.78 44.22
C SER A 99 14.76 -11.57 43.38
N LEU A 100 13.64 -10.97 43.77
CA LEU A 100 13.25 -9.59 43.46
C LEU A 100 14.11 -8.61 44.27
N GLN A 101 14.79 -7.69 43.60
CA GLN A 101 15.40 -6.50 44.21
C GLN A 101 14.56 -5.28 43.80
N GLN A 102 13.76 -4.76 44.73
CA GLN A 102 13.14 -3.45 44.65
C GLN A 102 14.23 -2.37 44.78
N LYS A 103 14.25 -1.42 43.85
CA LYS A 103 15.22 -0.33 43.80
C LYS A 103 14.47 0.99 44.02
N SER A 104 14.46 1.47 45.26
CA SER A 104 13.90 2.78 45.61
C SER A 104 14.88 3.90 45.25
N VAL A 105 14.41 4.92 44.53
CA VAL A 105 15.17 6.14 44.22
C VAL A 105 14.61 7.26 45.07
N ARG A 106 15.39 7.66 46.08
CA ARG A 106 15.13 8.76 46.99
C ARG A 106 15.88 9.99 46.47
N MET A 107 15.17 11.04 46.04
CA MET A 107 15.79 12.33 45.73
C MET A 107 15.90 13.16 47.01
N SER A 108 17.10 13.21 47.58
CA SER A 108 17.44 14.09 48.70
C SER A 108 17.64 15.52 48.21
N VAL A 109 16.80 16.42 48.74
CA VAL A 109 17.04 17.87 48.78
C VAL A 109 18.12 18.14 49.82
N VAL A 110 19.20 18.80 49.42
CA VAL A 110 20.19 19.40 50.32
C VAL A 110 20.38 20.85 49.89
N GLY A 111 20.03 21.76 50.79
CA GLY A 111 20.48 23.15 50.79
C GLY A 111 21.59 23.36 51.80
N ASP A 112 22.04 24.61 51.86
CA ASP A 112 23.04 25.23 52.76
C ASP A 112 24.50 25.08 52.31
N GLU A 113 25.11 26.13 51.77
CA GLU A 113 25.68 27.34 52.41
C GLU A 113 27.19 27.15 52.65
N ASP A 114 27.99 28.00 51.98
CA ASP A 114 29.12 28.76 52.53
C ASP A 114 30.31 28.92 51.57
N GLY A 115 30.62 30.19 51.28
CA GLY A 115 31.86 30.76 51.81
C GLY A 115 33.13 30.76 50.94
N SER A 116 33.59 31.99 50.69
CA SER A 116 34.93 32.40 50.17
C SER A 116 35.13 32.23 48.67
N GLY A 117 35.68 33.18 47.93
CA GLY A 117 36.42 34.39 48.23
C GLY A 117 37.31 34.66 47.01
N ASP A 118 37.80 35.88 46.90
CA ASP A 118 39.01 36.27 46.15
C ASP A 118 38.88 36.94 44.76
N GLU A 119 39.13 38.24 44.86
CA GLU A 119 39.87 39.21 44.03
C GLU A 119 40.30 38.94 42.57
N GLY A 120 40.34 40.06 41.81
CA GLY A 120 41.08 40.25 40.56
C GLY A 120 40.18 40.72 39.42
N GLY A 121 40.07 42.01 39.07
CA GLY A 121 41.16 42.92 38.73
C GLY A 121 41.47 42.83 37.23
N GLY A 122 40.90 43.72 36.41
CA GLY A 122 41.06 43.62 34.95
C GLY A 122 40.40 44.72 34.13
N GLU A 123 40.85 45.96 34.34
CA GLU A 123 40.54 47.15 33.56
C GLU A 123 41.00 47.03 32.10
N SER A 124 40.16 47.40 31.12
CA SER A 124 40.62 47.79 29.77
C SER A 124 39.62 48.66 29.03
N LYS A 125 39.88 49.97 29.12
CA LYS A 125 39.33 51.06 28.32
C LYS A 125 39.59 50.84 26.81
N LYS A 126 38.63 51.23 25.96
CA LYS A 126 38.96 52.00 24.76
C LYS A 126 37.86 52.97 24.33
N LYS A 127 38.21 54.23 24.51
CA LYS A 127 37.61 55.49 24.03
C LYS A 127 37.82 55.65 22.52
N LYS A 128 36.84 56.26 21.85
CA LYS A 128 36.91 57.36 20.85
C LYS A 128 35.52 57.42 20.19
N GLY A 129 34.81 58.53 20.05
CA GLY A 129 35.11 59.96 20.06
C GLY A 129 34.08 60.55 19.09
N SER A 130 33.04 61.22 19.58
CA SER A 130 32.84 62.67 19.47
C SER A 130 32.84 63.23 18.04
N SER A 131 31.66 63.64 17.58
CA SER A 131 31.50 64.97 16.97
C SER A 131 30.06 65.46 17.15
N ALA A 132 29.93 66.53 17.93
CA ALA A 132 28.72 67.31 18.10
C ALA A 132 28.50 68.24 16.90
N SER A 133 27.25 68.49 16.52
CA SER A 133 26.83 69.82 16.06
C SER A 133 25.31 70.01 16.15
N LYS A 134 24.96 71.01 16.98
CA LYS A 134 23.87 71.99 16.93
C LYS A 134 22.49 71.63 16.34
N ARG A 135 21.50 71.80 17.24
CA ARG A 135 20.11 72.25 17.01
C ARG A 135 20.01 73.44 16.04
N VAL A 136 18.98 73.44 15.18
CA VAL A 136 18.06 74.58 14.95
C VAL A 136 16.64 74.04 14.66
N ARG A 137 15.65 74.60 15.36
CA ARG A 137 14.20 74.49 15.10
C ARG A 137 13.84 75.30 13.85
N SER A 138 13.00 74.76 12.96
CA SER A 138 11.96 75.53 12.26
C SER A 138 11.07 74.57 11.48
N GLY A 139 9.76 74.74 11.61
CA GLY A 139 8.77 73.85 11.00
C GLY A 139 8.66 74.01 9.49
N LYS A 140 8.28 72.92 8.82
CA LYS A 140 7.46 72.99 7.62
C LYS A 140 6.83 71.64 7.36
N ALA A 141 5.51 71.60 7.43
CA ALA A 141 4.69 70.59 6.82
C ALA A 141 4.95 70.61 5.29
N ALA A 142 5.30 69.46 4.72
CA ALA A 142 4.96 69.03 3.36
C ALA A 142 5.82 67.81 2.96
N SER A 143 5.18 66.84 2.32
CA SER A 143 5.76 65.76 1.51
C SER A 143 6.49 64.62 2.24
N GLN A 144 5.74 63.85 3.03
CA GLN A 144 5.95 62.39 3.10
C GLN A 144 5.15 61.75 1.96
N LEU A 145 5.69 61.80 0.74
CA LEU A 145 5.32 60.86 -0.30
C LEU A 145 6.19 59.63 -0.06
N GLU A 146 5.69 58.75 0.82
CA GLU A 146 6.27 57.43 1.03
C GLU A 146 6.33 56.72 -0.32
N GLU A 147 7.56 56.55 -0.81
CA GLU A 147 7.91 55.65 -1.88
C GLU A 147 7.57 54.22 -1.40
N LYS A 148 6.32 53.81 -1.63
CA LYS A 148 5.86 52.43 -1.41
C LYS A 148 6.63 51.56 -2.39
N LYS A 149 7.83 51.13 -2.01
CA LYS A 149 8.58 50.07 -2.70
C LYS A 149 7.63 48.91 -2.85
N ALA A 150 7.23 48.64 -4.09
CA ALA A 150 6.35 47.55 -4.43
C ALA A 150 6.97 46.28 -3.83
N LYS A 151 6.32 45.72 -2.80
CA LYS A 151 6.74 44.45 -2.21
C LYS A 151 6.72 43.45 -3.36
N GLY A 152 7.89 42.92 -3.70
CA GLY A 152 8.02 41.96 -4.79
C GLY A 152 7.04 40.82 -4.60
N PHE A 153 6.49 40.30 -5.69
CA PHE A 153 5.49 39.24 -5.70
C PHE A 153 5.85 38.06 -4.77
N GLY A 154 7.14 37.72 -4.64
CA GLY A 154 7.63 36.71 -3.70
C GLY A 154 7.41 37.04 -2.21
N GLN A 155 7.55 38.30 -1.78
CA GLN A 155 7.28 38.73 -0.41
C GLN A 155 5.79 38.72 -0.09
N TRP A 156 4.95 39.03 -1.09
CA TRP A 156 3.51 38.92 -0.97
C TRP A 156 3.06 37.46 -0.92
N LEU A 157 3.60 36.60 -1.79
CA LEU A 157 3.31 35.16 -1.78
C LEU A 157 3.75 34.50 -0.47
N SER A 158 4.93 34.86 0.04
CA SER A 158 5.39 34.36 1.34
C SER A 158 4.53 34.88 2.49
N ALA A 159 4.08 36.14 2.45
CA ALA A 159 3.19 36.69 3.47
C ALA A 159 1.77 36.11 3.38
N ALA A 160 1.28 35.77 2.19
CA ALA A 160 -0.03 35.12 2.01
C ALA A 160 0.01 33.65 2.45
N LEU A 161 1.04 32.90 2.06
CA LEU A 161 1.18 31.48 2.39
C LEU A 161 1.66 31.25 3.84
N PHE A 162 2.55 32.10 4.34
CA PHE A 162 3.18 31.92 5.65
C PHE A 162 2.83 33.02 6.67
N GLY A 163 2.16 34.12 6.30
CA GLY A 163 1.82 35.19 7.26
C GLY A 163 0.84 34.75 8.35
N TRP A 164 0.01 33.75 8.06
CA TRP A 164 -0.84 33.11 9.06
C TRP A 164 -0.04 32.29 10.11
N LEU A 165 1.17 31.84 9.82
CA LEU A 165 2.00 31.12 10.81
C LEU A 165 2.44 31.99 11.99
N HIS A 166 2.37 33.31 11.84
CA HIS A 166 2.75 34.25 12.91
C HIS A 166 1.54 34.71 13.72
N ALA A 167 0.69 33.79 14.16
CA ALA A 167 -0.34 34.08 15.15
C ALA A 167 0.32 34.34 16.52
N THR A 168 0.67 35.61 16.80
CA THR A 168 1.20 35.99 18.10
C THR A 168 0.05 36.33 19.04
N MET A 169 -0.20 35.48 20.04
CA MET A 169 -1.14 35.82 21.11
C MET A 169 -0.46 36.72 22.14
N LYS A 170 -1.07 37.87 22.43
CA LYS A 170 -0.64 38.81 23.46
C LYS A 170 -1.70 38.85 24.56
N VAL A 171 -1.35 38.43 25.77
CA VAL A 171 -2.24 38.45 26.94
C VAL A 171 -1.50 39.17 28.07
N ASN A 172 -2.11 40.21 28.66
CA ASN A 172 -1.52 41.01 29.74
C ASN A 172 -0.10 41.54 29.47
N GLY A 173 0.16 42.02 28.25
CA GLY A 173 1.46 42.61 27.87
C GLY A 173 2.57 41.59 27.59
N LYS A 174 2.39 40.31 27.98
CA LYS A 174 3.31 39.22 27.66
C LYS A 174 2.96 38.60 26.31
N LYS A 175 3.98 38.24 25.54
CA LYS A 175 3.83 37.69 24.18
C LYS A 175 4.28 36.23 24.19
N LEU A 176 3.39 35.32 23.83
CA LEU A 176 3.79 33.94 23.52
C LEU A 176 4.13 33.88 22.04
N THR A 177 5.37 33.53 21.74
CA THR A 177 5.81 33.22 20.37
C THR A 177 5.77 31.71 20.21
N PRO A 178 4.85 31.15 19.39
CA PRO A 178 4.91 29.74 19.06
C PRO A 178 6.26 29.44 18.39
N SER A 179 6.90 28.37 18.82
CA SER A 179 8.09 27.86 18.15
C SER A 179 7.65 27.16 16.86
N ASN A 180 7.79 27.86 15.73
CA ASN A 180 7.52 27.29 14.41
C ASN A 180 8.52 26.16 14.06
N THR A 181 9.67 26.13 14.72
CA THR A 181 10.72 25.12 14.53
C THR A 181 10.23 23.72 14.87
N VAL A 182 9.50 23.57 15.99
CA VAL A 182 8.96 22.28 16.43
C VAL A 182 7.88 21.79 15.45
N VAL A 183 7.00 22.66 14.96
CA VAL A 183 5.99 22.29 13.95
C VAL A 183 6.65 21.85 12.64
N GLY A 184 7.67 22.58 12.17
CA GLY A 184 8.44 22.18 11.00
C GLY A 184 9.13 20.83 11.18
N LEU A 185 9.69 20.58 12.37
CA LEU A 185 10.33 19.32 12.71
C LEU A 185 9.33 18.16 12.75
N PHE A 186 8.10 18.37 13.25
CA PHE A 186 7.03 17.38 13.23
C PHE A 186 6.46 17.11 11.83
N MET A 187 6.48 18.10 10.94
CA MET A 187 6.03 17.91 9.55
C MET A 187 7.07 17.22 8.66
N LEU A 188 8.35 17.23 9.05
CA LEU A 188 9.44 16.69 8.23
C LEU A 188 9.30 15.17 7.99
N PRO A 189 8.99 14.32 8.99
CA PRO A 189 8.71 12.90 8.76
C PRO A 189 7.50 12.66 7.84
N LEU A 190 6.43 13.46 7.98
CA LEU A 190 5.25 13.38 7.10
C LEU A 190 5.57 13.75 5.65
N LEU A 191 6.36 14.80 5.44
CA LEU A 191 6.82 15.19 4.11
C LEU A 191 7.77 14.15 3.51
N ALA A 192 8.71 13.63 4.30
CA ALA A 192 9.61 12.56 3.88
C ALA A 192 8.82 11.30 3.51
N TRP A 193 7.79 10.95 4.29
CA TRP A 193 6.87 9.85 4.00
C TRP A 193 6.08 10.08 2.71
N ALA A 194 5.49 11.26 2.52
CA ALA A 194 4.77 11.61 1.30
C ALA A 194 5.69 11.49 0.07
N ALA A 195 6.92 11.99 0.16
CA ALA A 195 7.92 11.83 -0.90
C ALA A 195 8.27 10.36 -1.16
N ALA A 196 8.45 9.56 -0.11
CA ALA A 196 8.70 8.12 -0.24
C ALA A 196 7.56 7.39 -0.95
N VAL A 197 6.31 7.71 -0.59
CA VAL A 197 5.09 7.17 -1.25
C VAL A 197 5.09 7.52 -2.74
N ILE A 198 5.34 8.79 -3.10
CA ILE A 198 5.40 9.22 -4.51
C ILE A 198 6.48 8.46 -5.28
N ILE A 199 7.67 8.28 -4.69
CA ILE A 199 8.76 7.52 -5.31
C ILE A 199 8.36 6.05 -5.50
N ILE A 200 7.80 5.42 -4.47
CA ILE A 200 7.33 4.02 -4.51
C ILE A 200 6.26 3.82 -5.59
N PHE A 201 5.26 4.72 -5.67
CA PHE A 201 4.25 4.66 -6.70
C PHE A 201 4.82 4.90 -8.10
N GLY A 202 5.75 5.84 -8.26
CA GLY A 202 6.43 6.08 -9.53
C GLY A 202 7.21 4.85 -10.02
N VAL A 203 8.01 4.23 -9.13
CA VAL A 203 8.74 3.00 -9.43
C VAL A 203 7.77 1.85 -9.75
N THR A 204 6.72 1.70 -8.96
CA THR A 204 5.66 0.71 -9.17
C THR A 204 5.01 0.87 -10.54
N PHE A 205 4.67 2.10 -10.92
CA PHE A 205 4.02 2.40 -12.19
C PHE A 205 4.92 1.98 -13.38
N VAL A 206 6.21 2.33 -13.32
CA VAL A 206 7.19 1.91 -14.34
C VAL A 206 7.32 0.39 -14.39
N ARG A 207 7.32 -0.28 -13.23
CA ARG A 207 7.39 -1.76 -13.15
C ARG A 207 6.10 -2.42 -13.67
N LEU A 208 4.93 -1.90 -13.34
CA LEU A 208 3.64 -2.37 -13.84
C LEU A 208 3.53 -2.19 -15.36
N GLY A 209 4.07 -1.09 -15.91
CA GLY A 209 4.16 -0.91 -17.36
C GLY A 209 4.94 -2.03 -18.05
N SER A 210 5.99 -2.56 -17.40
CA SER A 210 6.76 -3.70 -17.92
C SER A 210 6.04 -5.06 -17.82
N LEU A 211 4.90 -5.15 -17.12
CA LEU A 211 4.10 -6.38 -17.02
C LEU A 211 3.20 -6.64 -18.23
N GLN A 212 2.95 -5.62 -19.06
CA GLN A 212 2.12 -5.78 -20.26
C GLN A 212 2.69 -6.84 -21.21
N GLY A 213 4.01 -6.88 -21.37
CA GLY A 213 4.70 -7.87 -22.20
C GLY A 213 4.50 -9.31 -21.73
N PRO A 214 4.87 -9.65 -20.48
CA PRO A 214 4.64 -10.98 -19.91
C PRO A 214 3.18 -11.45 -19.98
N LEU A 215 2.23 -10.56 -19.67
CA LEU A 215 0.79 -10.88 -19.77
C LEU A 215 0.35 -11.14 -21.21
N ALA A 216 0.84 -10.36 -22.17
CA ALA A 216 0.57 -10.60 -23.58
C ALA A 216 1.16 -11.93 -24.06
N SER A 217 2.38 -12.29 -23.62
CA SER A 217 2.98 -13.59 -23.94
C SER A 217 2.25 -14.78 -23.29
N LEU A 218 1.75 -14.61 -22.07
CA LEU A 218 0.94 -15.63 -21.39
C LEU A 218 -0.39 -15.84 -22.14
N ASN A 219 -1.04 -14.76 -22.55
CA ASN A 219 -2.25 -14.83 -23.37
C ASN A 219 -1.95 -15.51 -24.72
N ALA A 220 -0.86 -15.13 -25.39
CA ALA A 220 -0.43 -15.78 -26.64
C ALA A 220 -0.20 -17.29 -26.47
N ALA A 221 0.42 -17.72 -25.37
CA ALA A 221 0.65 -19.13 -25.06
C ALA A 221 -0.66 -19.90 -24.83
N ALA A 222 -1.62 -19.29 -24.14
CA ALA A 222 -2.96 -19.86 -23.97
C ALA A 222 -3.70 -20.01 -25.30
N HIS A 223 -3.62 -19.00 -26.19
CA HIS A 223 -4.18 -19.04 -27.54
C HIS A 223 -3.57 -20.16 -28.39
N VAL A 224 -2.24 -20.27 -28.42
CA VAL A 224 -1.54 -21.36 -29.13
C VAL A 224 -2.01 -22.73 -28.62
N THR A 225 -2.16 -22.90 -27.31
CA THR A 225 -2.61 -24.17 -26.70
C THR A 225 -4.06 -24.49 -27.09
N TYR A 226 -4.92 -23.48 -27.12
CA TYR A 226 -6.28 -23.60 -27.62
C TYR A 226 -6.31 -24.00 -29.11
N ARG A 227 -5.49 -23.37 -29.95
CA ARG A 227 -5.36 -23.69 -31.39
C ARG A 227 -4.83 -25.09 -31.63
N ILE A 228 -3.81 -25.52 -30.89
CA ILE A 228 -3.30 -26.89 -30.94
C ILE A 228 -4.44 -27.88 -30.65
N SER A 229 -5.27 -27.59 -29.64
CA SER A 229 -6.42 -28.44 -29.30
C SER A 229 -7.47 -28.47 -30.41
N ARG A 230 -7.76 -27.34 -31.07
CA ARG A 230 -8.65 -27.27 -32.24
C ARG A 230 -8.11 -28.06 -33.44
N VAL A 231 -6.83 -27.88 -33.78
CA VAL A 231 -6.17 -28.62 -34.87
C VAL A 231 -6.23 -30.13 -34.60
N ARG A 232 -5.98 -30.56 -33.36
CA ARG A 232 -6.14 -31.96 -32.96
C ARG A 232 -7.56 -32.46 -33.13
N LEU A 233 -8.55 -31.67 -32.72
CA LEU A 233 -9.97 -32.03 -32.88
C LEU A 233 -10.33 -32.20 -34.37
N MET A 234 -9.94 -31.26 -35.24
CA MET A 234 -10.21 -31.37 -36.68
C MET A 234 -9.45 -32.53 -37.31
N GLY A 235 -8.22 -32.77 -36.88
CA GLY A 235 -7.43 -33.94 -37.24
C GLY A 235 -8.11 -35.26 -36.88
N ASN A 236 -8.70 -35.34 -35.68
CA ASN A 236 -9.45 -36.52 -35.24
C ASN A 236 -10.74 -36.70 -36.04
N LYS A 237 -11.46 -35.61 -36.35
CA LYS A 237 -12.64 -35.68 -37.20
C LYS A 237 -12.29 -36.20 -38.59
N LEU A 238 -11.19 -35.72 -39.18
CA LEU A 238 -10.71 -36.21 -40.47
C LEU A 238 -10.31 -37.70 -40.40
N ALA A 239 -9.59 -38.11 -39.36
CA ALA A 239 -9.10 -39.48 -39.21
C ALA A 239 -10.19 -40.53 -38.95
N PHE A 240 -11.35 -40.11 -38.43
CA PHE A 240 -12.45 -40.99 -38.01
C PHE A 240 -13.78 -40.70 -38.73
N ALA A 241 -13.78 -39.90 -39.79
CA ALA A 241 -15.00 -39.68 -40.56
C ALA A 241 -15.41 -40.97 -41.27
N ALA A 242 -16.71 -41.27 -41.24
CA ALA A 242 -17.26 -42.42 -41.96
C ALA A 242 -17.46 -42.12 -43.45
N ASP A 243 -17.79 -40.87 -43.79
CA ASP A 243 -18.18 -40.44 -45.13
C ASP A 243 -17.10 -39.59 -45.80
N THR A 244 -16.78 -39.91 -47.06
CA THR A 244 -15.80 -39.17 -47.88
C THR A 244 -16.24 -37.74 -48.16
N LYS A 245 -17.54 -37.46 -48.15
CA LYS A 245 -18.08 -36.11 -48.33
C LYS A 245 -17.70 -35.17 -47.19
N ASP A 246 -17.69 -35.67 -45.95
CA ASP A 246 -17.33 -34.86 -44.77
C ASP A 246 -15.83 -34.61 -44.67
N ASN A 247 -15.02 -35.54 -45.20
CA ASN A 247 -13.56 -35.37 -45.27
C ASN A 247 -13.15 -34.08 -45.99
N VAL A 248 -13.83 -33.72 -47.08
CA VAL A 248 -13.53 -32.49 -47.83
C VAL A 248 -13.70 -31.26 -46.94
N ASN A 249 -14.77 -31.21 -46.15
CA ASN A 249 -15.04 -30.11 -45.23
C ASN A 249 -14.02 -30.09 -44.07
N TYR A 250 -13.76 -31.24 -43.45
CA TYR A 250 -12.79 -31.33 -42.36
C TYR A 250 -11.35 -31.01 -42.79
N ARG A 251 -10.97 -31.33 -44.02
CA ARG A 251 -9.67 -30.91 -44.59
C ARG A 251 -9.58 -29.39 -44.73
N ALA A 252 -10.63 -28.76 -45.26
CA ALA A 252 -10.66 -27.29 -45.41
C ALA A 252 -10.54 -26.60 -44.04
N ASP A 253 -11.33 -27.05 -43.05
CA ASP A 253 -11.28 -26.53 -41.68
C ASP A 253 -9.91 -26.77 -41.03
N LEU A 254 -9.31 -27.96 -41.22
CA LEU A 254 -8.00 -28.31 -40.68
C LEU A 254 -6.90 -27.40 -41.26
N VAL A 255 -6.89 -27.19 -42.58
CA VAL A 255 -5.91 -26.31 -43.25
C VAL A 255 -6.05 -24.86 -42.76
N GLN A 256 -7.28 -24.38 -42.58
CA GLN A 256 -7.53 -23.05 -42.04
C GLN A 256 -7.00 -22.90 -40.60
N GLU A 257 -7.31 -23.85 -39.72
CA GLU A 257 -6.83 -23.81 -38.33
C GLU A 257 -5.31 -23.98 -38.23
N LEU A 258 -4.69 -24.76 -39.14
CA LEU A 258 -3.24 -24.89 -39.23
C LEU A 258 -2.57 -23.56 -39.61
N ALA A 259 -3.13 -22.82 -40.57
CA ALA A 259 -2.61 -21.51 -40.94
C ALA A 259 -2.67 -20.53 -39.75
N LEU A 260 -3.81 -20.48 -39.05
CA LEU A 260 -3.96 -19.64 -37.85
C LEU A 260 -3.00 -20.06 -36.73
N LEU A 261 -2.81 -21.36 -36.50
CA LEU A 261 -1.87 -21.86 -35.50
C LEU A 261 -0.42 -21.48 -35.86
N LYS A 262 -0.01 -21.58 -37.13
CA LYS A 262 1.32 -21.17 -37.59
C LYS A 262 1.57 -19.69 -37.30
N ASP A 263 0.61 -18.84 -37.63
CA ASP A 263 0.70 -17.39 -37.40
C ASP A 263 0.78 -17.06 -35.90
N GLU A 264 -0.14 -17.60 -35.08
CA GLU A 264 -0.16 -17.36 -33.63
C GLU A 264 1.07 -17.93 -32.92
N TYR A 265 1.56 -19.10 -33.36
CA TYR A 265 2.78 -19.70 -32.81
C TYR A 265 4.02 -18.88 -33.15
N SER A 266 4.13 -18.38 -34.39
CA SER A 266 5.21 -17.48 -34.78
C SER A 266 5.19 -16.18 -33.97
N ALA A 267 4.00 -15.63 -33.70
CA ALA A 267 3.83 -14.45 -32.86
C ALA A 267 4.22 -14.71 -31.40
N LEU A 268 3.96 -15.91 -30.86
CA LEU A 268 4.42 -16.31 -29.53
C LEU A 268 5.95 -16.34 -29.44
N LEU A 269 6.63 -16.93 -30.43
CA LEU A 269 8.08 -17.09 -30.42
C LEU A 269 8.83 -15.78 -30.68
N TYR A 270 8.47 -15.10 -31.76
CA TYR A 270 9.22 -13.97 -32.31
C TYR A 270 8.58 -12.61 -32.02
N GLY A 271 7.41 -12.60 -31.39
CA GLY A 271 6.60 -11.43 -31.19
C GLY A 271 5.76 -11.14 -32.43
N GLY A 272 4.65 -10.43 -32.25
CA GLY A 272 3.72 -10.17 -33.33
C GLY A 272 2.31 -9.91 -32.82
N ARG A 273 1.38 -9.78 -33.76
CA ARG A 273 -0.03 -9.60 -33.43
C ARG A 273 -0.70 -10.95 -33.25
N VAL A 274 -1.25 -11.21 -32.07
CA VAL A 274 -2.07 -12.38 -31.80
C VAL A 274 -3.51 -12.08 -32.20
N SER A 275 -4.19 -13.05 -32.83
CA SER A 275 -5.59 -12.88 -33.20
C SER A 275 -6.45 -12.71 -31.94
N THR A 276 -7.28 -11.67 -31.88
CA THR A 276 -8.14 -11.44 -30.73
C THR A 276 -9.37 -12.32 -30.82
N VAL A 277 -9.56 -13.19 -29.83
CA VAL A 277 -10.86 -13.83 -29.62
C VAL A 277 -11.74 -12.80 -28.94
N ALA A 278 -12.57 -12.13 -29.75
CA ALA A 278 -13.68 -11.23 -29.38
C ALA A 278 -13.46 -10.28 -28.18
N ASN A 279 -13.33 -8.98 -28.50
CA ASN A 279 -13.55 -7.85 -27.58
C ASN A 279 -12.69 -7.79 -26.29
N VAL A 280 -11.51 -8.39 -26.29
CA VAL A 280 -10.52 -8.20 -25.20
C VAL A 280 -9.77 -6.87 -25.38
N SER A 281 -9.61 -6.13 -24.28
CA SER A 281 -9.00 -4.79 -24.24
C SER A 281 -7.47 -4.79 -24.15
N PHE A 282 -6.83 -5.96 -24.24
CA PHE A 282 -5.38 -6.08 -24.15
C PHE A 282 -4.70 -5.74 -25.47
N ASP A 283 -3.46 -5.24 -25.37
CA ASP A 283 -2.64 -5.01 -26.56
C ASP A 283 -2.43 -6.34 -27.29
N THR A 284 -2.70 -6.31 -28.59
CA THR A 284 -2.59 -7.48 -29.47
C THR A 284 -1.14 -7.81 -29.80
N LEU A 285 -0.22 -6.88 -29.54
CA LEU A 285 1.19 -7.04 -29.81
C LEU A 285 1.90 -7.77 -28.66
N ALA A 286 2.11 -9.07 -28.84
CA ALA A 286 2.93 -9.86 -27.93
C ALA A 286 4.43 -9.62 -28.23
N PRO A 287 5.28 -9.44 -27.20
CA PRO A 287 6.73 -9.46 -27.40
C PRO A 287 7.20 -10.89 -27.69
N ALA A 288 8.46 -11.05 -28.12
CA ALA A 288 9.07 -12.34 -28.37
C ALA A 288 9.20 -13.17 -27.08
N GLY A 289 8.23 -14.05 -26.83
CA GLY A 289 8.11 -14.80 -25.59
C GLY A 289 9.28 -15.76 -25.37
N ALA A 290 9.73 -16.44 -26.43
CA ALA A 290 10.81 -17.42 -26.37
C ALA A 290 12.17 -16.83 -25.93
N PHE A 291 12.38 -15.53 -26.14
CA PHE A 291 13.63 -14.84 -25.81
C PHE A 291 13.52 -13.93 -24.58
N SER A 292 12.35 -13.89 -23.94
CA SER A 292 12.15 -13.05 -22.74
C SER A 292 12.90 -13.56 -21.50
N SER A 293 13.28 -14.85 -21.49
CA SER A 293 14.12 -15.48 -20.46
C SER A 293 15.01 -16.55 -21.12
N PRO A 294 16.26 -16.73 -20.64
CA PRO A 294 17.12 -17.85 -21.07
C PRO A 294 16.46 -19.21 -20.86
N GLN A 295 15.62 -19.37 -19.83
CA GLN A 295 14.91 -20.62 -19.54
C GLN A 295 13.91 -20.98 -20.64
N PHE A 296 13.18 -19.99 -21.17
CA PHE A 296 12.29 -20.20 -22.31
C PHE A 296 13.08 -20.62 -23.54
N SER A 297 14.15 -19.90 -23.87
CA SER A 297 14.97 -20.23 -25.04
C SER A 297 15.60 -21.63 -24.93
N ASN A 298 15.90 -22.08 -23.70
CA ASN A 298 16.38 -23.42 -23.47
C ASN A 298 15.27 -24.44 -23.75
N LEU A 299 14.09 -24.27 -23.14
CA LEU A 299 12.94 -25.16 -23.36
C LEU A 299 12.55 -25.29 -24.84
N PHE A 300 12.50 -24.17 -25.56
CA PHE A 300 12.10 -24.17 -26.96
C PHE A 300 13.16 -24.75 -27.90
N PHE A 301 14.45 -24.41 -27.72
CA PHE A 301 15.47 -24.65 -28.75
C PHE A 301 16.65 -25.53 -28.33
N ARG A 302 16.92 -25.68 -27.03
CA ARG A 302 18.16 -26.33 -26.55
C ARG A 302 17.93 -27.54 -25.66
N THR A 303 16.73 -27.71 -25.13
CA THR A 303 16.41 -28.82 -24.23
C THR A 303 16.59 -30.14 -24.96
N ARG A 304 17.47 -30.97 -24.40
CA ARG A 304 17.67 -32.38 -24.79
C ARG A 304 17.02 -33.36 -23.84
N GLU A 305 16.29 -32.86 -22.85
CA GLU A 305 15.51 -33.68 -21.94
C GLU A 305 14.16 -34.00 -22.58
N CYS A 306 13.59 -35.13 -22.20
CA CYS A 306 12.24 -35.47 -22.58
C CYS A 306 11.24 -34.48 -21.96
N LEU A 307 10.29 -34.00 -22.76
CA LEU A 307 9.31 -33.00 -22.34
C LEU A 307 8.13 -33.57 -21.54
N ARG A 308 8.11 -34.88 -21.28
CA ARG A 308 7.07 -35.49 -20.47
C ARG A 308 7.25 -35.21 -18.98
N ASP A 309 6.16 -35.13 -18.26
CA ASP A 309 6.18 -35.02 -16.79
C ASP A 309 6.73 -36.30 -16.17
N ASP A 310 6.30 -37.46 -16.67
CA ASP A 310 6.87 -38.75 -16.29
C ASP A 310 8.04 -39.14 -17.21
N GLN A 311 9.25 -38.90 -16.71
CA GLN A 311 10.52 -39.20 -17.40
C GLN A 311 10.70 -40.69 -17.72
N THR A 312 10.04 -41.60 -16.99
CA THR A 312 10.15 -43.05 -17.26
C THR A 312 9.39 -43.47 -18.51
N SER A 313 8.38 -42.70 -18.90
CA SER A 313 7.57 -42.96 -20.09
C SER A 313 8.23 -42.50 -21.39
N CYS A 314 9.38 -41.82 -21.29
CA CYS A 314 10.08 -41.25 -22.43
C CYS A 314 10.63 -42.33 -23.36
N TYR A 315 10.68 -42.00 -24.65
CA TYR A 315 11.27 -42.90 -25.64
C TYR A 315 12.76 -43.10 -25.36
N ALA A 316 13.23 -44.34 -25.47
CA ALA A 316 14.65 -44.68 -25.33
C ALA A 316 15.44 -44.34 -26.61
N GLU A 317 16.77 -44.23 -26.47
CA GLU A 317 17.68 -44.09 -27.61
C GLU A 317 17.47 -45.25 -28.61
N GLY A 318 17.34 -44.91 -29.90
CA GLY A 318 17.04 -45.88 -30.97
C GLY A 318 15.56 -45.98 -31.35
N HIS A 319 14.63 -45.43 -30.54
CA HIS A 319 13.24 -45.31 -30.95
C HIS A 319 13.10 -44.28 -32.10
N PRO A 320 12.24 -44.50 -33.12
CA PRO A 320 12.10 -43.60 -34.26
C PRO A 320 11.70 -42.16 -33.88
N TYR A 321 11.05 -41.97 -32.74
CA TYR A 321 10.64 -40.65 -32.23
C TYR A 321 11.61 -40.02 -31.23
N TYR A 322 12.68 -40.73 -30.84
CA TYR A 322 13.60 -40.26 -29.82
C TYR A 322 14.21 -38.89 -30.17
N GLN A 323 14.71 -38.74 -31.40
CA GLN A 323 15.41 -37.51 -31.79
C GLN A 323 14.49 -36.29 -31.73
N ILE A 324 13.25 -36.41 -32.19
CA ILE A 324 12.33 -35.27 -32.21
C ILE A 324 11.84 -34.91 -30.81
N THR A 325 11.61 -35.89 -29.92
CA THR A 325 11.15 -35.63 -28.54
C THR A 325 12.23 -35.01 -27.65
N HIS A 326 13.50 -35.05 -28.06
CA HIS A 326 14.64 -34.50 -27.33
C HIS A 326 15.34 -33.35 -28.11
N SER A 327 14.65 -32.71 -29.05
CA SER A 327 15.20 -31.59 -29.85
C SER A 327 14.58 -30.22 -29.49
N GLY A 328 14.03 -30.10 -28.28
CA GLY A 328 13.32 -28.92 -27.83
C GLY A 328 11.86 -28.87 -28.28
N LEU A 329 11.09 -27.97 -27.65
CA LEU A 329 9.66 -27.83 -27.89
C LEU A 329 9.34 -27.27 -29.29
N ASP A 330 10.18 -26.38 -29.82
CA ASP A 330 9.96 -25.78 -31.15
C ASP A 330 10.03 -26.82 -32.26
N ALA A 331 11.06 -27.68 -32.24
CA ALA A 331 11.19 -28.77 -33.20
C ALA A 331 9.95 -29.69 -33.18
N LEU A 332 9.41 -29.99 -32.00
CA LEU A 332 8.19 -30.79 -31.85
C LEU A 332 6.96 -30.11 -32.44
N VAL A 333 6.74 -28.83 -32.16
CA VAL A 333 5.58 -28.08 -32.69
C VAL A 333 5.69 -27.91 -34.20
N MET A 334 6.87 -27.59 -34.73
CA MET A 334 7.09 -27.46 -36.17
C MET A 334 6.86 -28.81 -36.88
N ARG A 335 7.38 -29.91 -36.31
CA ARG A 335 7.13 -31.25 -36.86
C ARG A 335 5.65 -31.63 -36.80
N PHE A 336 4.95 -31.26 -35.74
CA PHE A 336 3.51 -31.46 -35.59
C PHE A 336 2.72 -30.71 -36.68
N LEU A 337 3.07 -29.45 -36.95
CA LEU A 337 2.46 -28.64 -38.01
C LEU A 337 2.67 -29.25 -39.40
N GLU A 338 3.91 -29.63 -39.73
CA GLU A 338 4.25 -30.31 -40.98
C GLU A 338 3.50 -31.64 -41.14
N THR A 339 3.38 -32.41 -40.04
CA THR A 339 2.72 -33.71 -40.08
C THR A 339 1.22 -33.57 -40.30
N TYR A 340 0.57 -32.59 -39.67
CA TYR A 340 -0.85 -32.32 -39.92
C TYR A 340 -1.11 -31.77 -41.31
N GLU A 341 -0.21 -30.94 -41.84
CA GLU A 341 -0.27 -30.46 -43.22
C GLU A 341 -0.16 -31.63 -44.21
N ALA A 342 0.83 -32.51 -44.03
CA ALA A 342 0.95 -33.73 -44.83
C ALA A 342 -0.27 -34.66 -44.70
N PHE A 343 -0.80 -34.81 -43.48
CA PHE A 343 -2.00 -35.62 -43.22
C PHE A 343 -3.23 -35.05 -43.95
N SER A 344 -3.37 -33.71 -43.99
CA SER A 344 -4.46 -33.04 -44.71
C SER A 344 -4.40 -33.21 -46.22
N MET A 345 -3.23 -33.54 -46.78
CA MET A 345 -2.99 -33.77 -48.21
C MET A 345 -3.09 -35.24 -48.63
N LEU A 346 -3.23 -36.19 -47.69
CA LEU A 346 -3.40 -37.61 -48.02
C LEU A 346 -4.70 -37.85 -48.80
N PRO A 347 -4.78 -38.85 -49.68
CA PRO A 347 -6.07 -39.24 -50.28
C PRO A 347 -7.03 -39.81 -49.21
N ASP A 348 -8.33 -39.80 -49.49
CA ASP A 348 -9.38 -40.15 -48.50
C ASP A 348 -9.28 -41.60 -47.99
N ASP A 349 -8.74 -42.50 -48.80
CA ASP A 349 -8.50 -43.91 -48.44
C ASP A 349 -7.32 -44.10 -47.48
N LEU A 350 -6.42 -43.13 -47.38
CA LEU A 350 -5.24 -43.16 -46.50
C LEU A 350 -5.36 -42.28 -45.26
N ALA A 351 -6.38 -41.41 -45.19
CA ALA A 351 -6.60 -40.49 -44.07
C ALA A 351 -7.33 -41.16 -42.88
N PHE A 352 -6.87 -42.33 -42.43
CA PHE A 352 -7.47 -43.10 -41.32
C PHE A 352 -6.61 -43.09 -40.06
N GLY A 353 -7.24 -43.35 -38.90
CA GLY A 353 -6.60 -43.31 -37.58
C GLY A 353 -5.47 -44.32 -37.30
N ASN A 354 -5.16 -45.23 -38.22
CA ASN A 354 -4.01 -46.15 -38.11
C ASN A 354 -2.87 -45.79 -39.09
N HIS A 355 -2.99 -44.67 -39.80
CA HIS A 355 -1.90 -44.17 -40.65
C HIS A 355 -0.69 -43.75 -39.81
N THR A 356 0.53 -43.95 -40.33
CA THR A 356 1.78 -43.65 -39.60
C THR A 356 1.88 -42.18 -39.17
N LEU A 357 1.44 -41.25 -40.01
CA LEU A 357 1.38 -39.82 -39.67
C LEU A 357 0.41 -39.56 -38.50
N TYR A 358 -0.76 -40.19 -38.49
CA TYR A 358 -1.72 -40.03 -37.40
C TYR A 358 -1.21 -40.67 -36.09
N ASN A 359 -0.53 -41.81 -36.19
CA ASN A 359 0.15 -42.44 -35.05
C ASN A 359 1.24 -41.53 -34.45
N PHE A 360 1.98 -40.78 -35.27
CA PHE A 360 2.90 -39.76 -34.76
C PHE A 360 2.15 -38.63 -34.04
N LEU A 361 1.11 -38.07 -34.65
CA LEU A 361 0.32 -36.97 -34.10
C LEU A 361 -0.32 -37.31 -32.76
N THR A 362 -0.79 -38.54 -32.59
CA THR A 362 -1.40 -39.01 -31.35
C THR A 362 -0.37 -39.38 -30.28
N ASN A 363 0.68 -40.14 -30.63
CA ASN A 363 1.65 -40.63 -29.65
C ASN A 363 2.68 -39.58 -29.23
N VAL A 364 3.11 -38.70 -30.14
CA VAL A 364 4.12 -37.66 -29.88
C VAL A 364 3.44 -36.31 -29.70
N GLY A 365 2.61 -35.89 -30.65
CA GLY A 365 1.88 -34.62 -30.56
C GLY A 365 0.89 -34.59 -29.39
N GLY A 366 0.24 -35.72 -29.11
CA GLY A 366 -0.78 -35.79 -28.09
C GLY A 366 -0.28 -35.90 -26.66
N ARG A 367 0.95 -36.37 -26.46
CA ARG A 367 1.59 -36.59 -25.15
C ARG A 367 2.76 -35.63 -24.96
N ASP A 368 3.90 -35.91 -25.60
CA ASP A 368 5.15 -35.17 -25.44
C ASP A 368 5.02 -33.68 -25.73
N MET A 369 4.42 -33.31 -26.88
CA MET A 369 4.26 -31.91 -27.24
C MET A 369 3.25 -31.19 -26.34
N TYR A 370 2.16 -31.87 -25.97
CA TYR A 370 1.12 -31.29 -25.12
C TYR A 370 1.63 -31.01 -23.69
N GLU A 371 2.35 -31.96 -23.09
CA GLU A 371 3.00 -31.79 -21.79
C GLU A 371 4.11 -30.72 -21.86
N GLY A 372 4.92 -30.72 -22.94
CA GLY A 372 5.92 -29.69 -23.17
C GLY A 372 5.34 -28.28 -23.28
N MET A 373 4.20 -28.12 -23.97
CA MET A 373 3.46 -26.86 -24.01
C MET A 373 2.89 -26.48 -22.64
N GLY A 374 2.36 -27.43 -21.87
CA GLY A 374 1.92 -27.21 -20.50
C GLY A 374 3.05 -26.70 -19.60
N ARG A 375 4.24 -27.28 -19.72
CA ARG A 375 5.45 -26.82 -19.02
C ARG A 375 5.86 -25.42 -19.46
N ALA A 376 5.76 -25.09 -20.75
CA ALA A 376 6.02 -23.74 -21.24
C ALA A 376 5.04 -22.71 -20.66
N ILE A 377 3.74 -23.01 -20.63
CA ILE A 377 2.71 -22.15 -20.02
C ILE A 377 3.01 -21.92 -18.54
N LYS A 378 3.31 -22.97 -17.78
CA LYS A 378 3.66 -22.86 -16.36
C LYS A 378 4.88 -21.96 -16.15
N MET A 379 5.90 -22.05 -17.02
CA MET A 379 7.03 -21.14 -16.94
C MET A 379 6.63 -19.67 -17.23
N PHE A 380 5.71 -19.41 -18.18
CA PHE A 380 5.18 -18.06 -18.42
C PHE A 380 4.37 -17.53 -17.23
N GLU A 381 3.58 -18.40 -16.58
CA GLU A 381 2.85 -18.08 -15.35
C GLU A 381 3.82 -17.74 -14.21
N ASP A 382 4.79 -18.60 -13.91
CA ASP A 382 5.80 -18.40 -12.87
C ASP A 382 6.60 -17.12 -13.10
N PHE A 383 6.98 -16.85 -14.36
CA PHE A 383 7.67 -15.61 -14.74
C PHE A 383 6.79 -14.39 -14.48
N THR A 384 5.51 -14.44 -14.82
CA THR A 384 4.56 -13.35 -14.60
C THR A 384 4.33 -13.12 -13.11
N ILE A 385 4.09 -14.18 -12.34
CA ILE A 385 3.90 -14.16 -10.88
C ILE A 385 5.16 -13.57 -10.20
N SER A 386 6.35 -13.98 -10.61
CA SER A 386 7.62 -13.46 -10.07
C SER A 386 7.72 -11.95 -10.22
N LYS A 387 7.30 -11.39 -11.37
CA LYS A 387 7.30 -9.94 -11.59
C LYS A 387 6.27 -9.23 -10.71
N PHE A 388 5.07 -9.81 -10.55
CA PHE A 388 4.05 -9.27 -9.62
C PHE A 388 4.52 -9.29 -8.17
N GLN A 389 5.10 -10.39 -7.70
CA GLN A 389 5.64 -10.49 -6.35
C GLN A 389 6.73 -9.45 -6.08
N GLY A 390 7.55 -9.12 -7.09
CA GLY A 390 8.54 -8.03 -6.99
C GLY A 390 7.90 -6.66 -6.71
N VAL A 391 6.76 -6.37 -7.33
CA VAL A 391 5.99 -5.14 -7.07
C VAL A 391 5.31 -5.19 -5.70
N THR A 392 4.73 -6.33 -5.32
CA THR A 392 4.07 -6.51 -4.03
C THR A 392 5.05 -6.35 -2.87
N ARG A 393 6.25 -6.93 -2.95
CA ARG A 393 7.29 -6.77 -1.92
C ARG A 393 7.68 -5.30 -1.73
N LEU A 394 7.73 -4.52 -2.80
CA LEU A 394 8.01 -3.08 -2.72
C LEU A 394 6.93 -2.29 -1.97
N HIS A 395 5.67 -2.75 -1.99
CA HIS A 395 4.59 -2.16 -1.18
C HIS A 395 4.55 -2.69 0.25
N GLN A 396 4.85 -3.98 0.46
CA GLN A 396 4.88 -4.58 1.80
C GLN A 396 5.93 -3.95 2.72
N VAL A 397 6.98 -3.34 2.16
CA VAL A 397 7.99 -2.59 2.92
C VAL A 397 7.46 -1.27 3.48
N LEU A 398 6.27 -0.77 3.09
CA LEU A 398 5.65 0.40 3.74
C LEU A 398 5.32 0.06 5.22
N PRO A 399 6.12 0.54 6.20
CA PRO A 399 6.06 0.06 7.58
C PRO A 399 4.97 0.76 8.43
N TYR A 400 4.22 1.69 7.82
CA TYR A 400 3.38 2.63 8.57
C TYR A 400 2.11 2.01 9.15
N THR A 401 1.60 0.91 8.59
CA THR A 401 0.36 0.30 9.13
C THR A 401 0.59 -0.36 10.48
N ARG A 402 1.77 -0.94 10.71
CA ARG A 402 2.09 -1.57 12.00
C ARG A 402 2.43 -0.54 13.07
N LEU A 403 3.18 0.50 12.73
CA LEU A 403 3.57 1.54 13.71
C LEU A 403 2.37 2.36 14.20
N LEU A 404 1.45 2.74 13.29
CA LEU A 404 0.25 3.49 13.66
C LEU A 404 -0.70 2.70 14.57
N LEU A 405 -0.76 1.37 14.43
CA LEU A 405 -1.56 0.52 15.30
C LEU A 405 -0.99 0.46 16.72
N VAL A 406 0.34 0.34 16.85
CA VAL A 406 1.02 0.35 18.17
C VAL A 406 0.83 1.70 18.87
N GLU A 407 1.08 2.82 18.18
CA GLU A 407 0.87 4.15 18.77
C GLU A 407 -0.60 4.40 19.14
N SER A 408 -1.56 3.90 18.35
CA SER A 408 -2.97 4.02 18.69
C SER A 408 -3.35 3.25 19.96
N ARG A 409 -2.72 2.09 20.21
CA ARG A 409 -2.89 1.29 21.42
C ARG A 409 -2.29 1.99 22.64
N ASP A 410 -1.10 2.57 22.51
CA ASP A 410 -0.45 3.34 23.59
C ASP A 410 -1.24 4.60 23.96
N ILE A 411 -1.78 5.31 22.97
CA ILE A 411 -2.64 6.48 23.21
C ILE A 411 -3.94 6.06 23.89
N ALA A 412 -4.54 4.93 23.49
CA ALA A 412 -5.71 4.39 24.16
C ALA A 412 -5.42 4.03 25.63
N GLY A 413 -4.25 3.47 25.92
CA GLY A 413 -3.77 3.17 27.28
C GLY A 413 -3.53 4.42 28.14
N MET A 414 -2.93 5.47 27.58
CA MET A 414 -2.76 6.75 28.29
C MET A 414 -4.10 7.42 28.60
N LEU A 415 -5.10 7.26 27.73
CA LEU A 415 -6.44 7.80 27.94
C LEU A 415 -7.24 7.00 28.98
N SER A 416 -6.94 5.71 29.18
CA SER A 416 -7.60 4.89 30.21
C SER A 416 -7.06 5.11 31.62
N GLN A 417 -5.86 5.71 31.78
CA GLN A 417 -5.25 5.99 33.08
C GLN A 417 -5.68 7.32 33.71
N LEU A 418 -6.60 8.06 33.08
CA LEU A 418 -7.16 9.28 33.67
C LEU A 418 -8.01 8.93 34.91
N PRO A 419 -7.75 9.53 36.08
CA PRO A 419 -8.54 9.27 37.28
C PRO A 419 -10.03 9.51 37.03
N ALA A 420 -10.89 8.61 37.50
CA ALA A 420 -12.36 8.72 37.34
C ALA A 420 -12.95 10.04 37.91
N GLU A 421 -12.22 10.67 38.82
CA GLU A 421 -12.54 11.96 39.45
C GLU A 421 -12.34 13.16 38.50
N VAL A 422 -11.52 13.01 37.45
CA VAL A 422 -11.34 14.04 36.44
C VAL A 422 -12.45 13.86 35.42
N SER A 423 -13.49 14.70 35.53
CA SER A 423 -14.49 14.86 34.46
C SER A 423 -13.78 15.40 33.22
N VAL A 424 -13.22 14.48 32.43
CA VAL A 424 -12.56 14.76 31.16
C VAL A 424 -13.58 15.44 30.24
N GLU A 425 -14.85 15.05 30.35
CA GLU A 425 -15.94 15.71 29.65
C GLU A 425 -16.12 17.18 30.02
N ASP A 426 -16.16 17.56 31.31
CA ASP A 426 -16.39 18.95 31.69
C ASP A 426 -15.17 19.82 31.43
N THR A 427 -13.98 19.25 31.62
CA THR A 427 -12.72 19.95 31.33
C THR A 427 -12.57 20.17 29.81
N VAL A 428 -12.95 19.19 28.98
CA VAL A 428 -12.98 19.31 27.51
C VAL A 428 -14.10 20.25 27.07
N LYS A 429 -15.31 20.17 27.64
CA LYS A 429 -16.44 21.06 27.30
C LYS A 429 -16.13 22.53 27.61
N VAL A 430 -15.53 22.79 28.78
CA VAL A 430 -15.23 24.18 29.19
C VAL A 430 -14.00 24.74 28.47
N HIS A 431 -12.91 23.97 28.36
CA HIS A 431 -11.65 24.50 27.82
C HIS A 431 -11.46 24.27 26.31
N VAL A 432 -12.03 23.20 25.74
CA VAL A 432 -11.89 22.88 24.30
C VAL A 432 -13.05 23.43 23.49
N LEU A 433 -14.29 23.25 23.97
CA LEU A 433 -15.48 23.73 23.27
C LEU A 433 -15.84 25.18 23.60
N GLY A 434 -15.21 25.79 24.61
CA GLY A 434 -15.52 27.15 25.05
C GLY A 434 -16.97 27.31 25.54
N LEU A 435 -17.64 26.19 25.83
CA LEU A 435 -18.96 26.19 26.42
C LEU A 435 -18.80 26.69 27.85
N GLN A 436 -19.55 27.73 28.21
CA GLN A 436 -19.56 28.16 29.60
C GLN A 436 -19.94 26.97 30.48
N PRO A 437 -19.22 26.72 31.59
CA PRO A 437 -19.59 25.66 32.51
C PRO A 437 -21.05 25.85 32.84
N ARG A 438 -21.85 24.81 32.59
CA ARG A 438 -23.26 24.82 32.92
C ARG A 438 -23.34 24.96 34.43
N THR A 439 -23.55 26.18 34.91
CA THR A 439 -23.91 26.44 36.30
C THR A 439 -25.32 25.92 36.46
N ASP A 440 -25.47 24.61 36.59
CA ASP A 440 -26.70 24.02 37.10
C ASP A 440 -26.80 24.48 38.56
N GLY A 441 -27.50 25.61 38.75
CA GLY A 441 -27.77 26.25 40.02
C GLY A 441 -28.69 25.40 40.89
N ARG A 442 -28.24 24.22 41.30
CA ARG A 442 -28.96 23.33 42.20
C ARG A 442 -28.09 22.93 43.39
N CYS A 443 -27.73 23.92 44.19
CA CYS A 443 -27.63 23.75 45.63
C CYS A 443 -28.02 25.08 46.31
N SER A 444 -28.95 24.98 47.26
CA SER A 444 -29.34 26.00 48.25
C SER A 444 -30.25 27.15 47.79
N THR A 445 -31.57 27.00 47.93
CA THR A 445 -32.37 27.68 48.98
C THR A 445 -33.87 27.41 48.82
N MET A 446 -34.52 27.00 49.91
CA MET A 446 -35.98 26.99 50.02
C MET A 446 -36.49 28.42 50.20
N ALA A 447 -37.45 28.85 49.38
CA ALA A 447 -38.49 29.80 49.77
C ALA A 447 -39.61 29.82 48.73
N ALA A 448 -40.84 29.74 49.23
CA ALA A 448 -42.09 29.78 48.49
C ALA A 448 -42.36 31.16 47.87
N ALA A 449 -42.98 31.20 46.68
CA ALA A 449 -44.24 31.90 46.42
C ALA A 449 -44.61 31.83 44.93
N GLY A 450 -45.92 31.72 44.67
CA GLY A 450 -46.54 31.41 43.39
C GLY A 450 -46.41 32.46 42.29
N GLY A 451 -46.80 32.05 41.08
CA GLY A 451 -46.97 32.94 39.93
C GLY A 451 -47.20 32.16 38.65
N ALA A 452 -48.39 32.29 38.08
CA ALA A 452 -48.96 31.46 37.03
C ALA A 452 -48.56 31.83 35.58
N SER A 453 -48.87 30.91 34.67
CA SER A 453 -49.34 31.09 33.27
C SER A 453 -48.35 31.03 32.08
N GLY A 454 -48.79 30.30 31.03
CA GLY A 454 -48.35 30.40 29.63
C GLY A 454 -47.49 29.21 29.15
N ALA A 455 -48.05 28.11 28.64
CA ALA A 455 -48.59 27.88 27.29
C ALA A 455 -47.56 28.06 26.15
N GLY A 456 -47.23 26.97 25.44
CA GLY A 456 -46.46 27.03 24.21
C GLY A 456 -45.74 25.74 23.81
N ALA A 457 -46.52 24.72 23.43
CA ALA A 457 -46.03 23.50 22.81
C ALA A 457 -45.65 23.73 21.35
N LEU A 458 -44.49 23.27 20.89
CA LEU A 458 -44.29 22.81 19.52
C LEU A 458 -43.23 21.69 19.48
N SER A 459 -43.73 20.47 19.28
CA SER A 459 -43.01 19.27 18.89
C SER A 459 -42.86 19.28 17.36
N MET A 460 -41.68 19.00 16.84
CA MET A 460 -41.44 18.71 15.43
C MET A 460 -40.59 17.45 15.32
N ALA A 461 -41.21 16.42 14.76
CA ALA A 461 -40.63 15.12 14.42
C ALA A 461 -39.73 15.23 13.17
N PRO A 462 -38.74 14.32 13.01
CA PRO A 462 -37.95 14.23 11.78
C PRO A 462 -38.70 13.50 10.65
N PRO A 463 -38.41 13.82 9.38
CA PRO A 463 -39.10 13.22 8.24
C PRO A 463 -38.56 11.82 7.89
N ALA A 464 -39.51 10.93 7.61
CA ALA A 464 -39.29 9.61 7.04
C ALA A 464 -38.75 9.71 5.61
N TRP A 465 -37.66 9.01 5.33
CA TRP A 465 -37.18 8.78 3.97
C TRP A 465 -37.82 7.53 3.37
N VAL A 466 -38.19 7.70 2.11
CA VAL A 466 -38.96 6.84 1.23
C VAL A 466 -38.17 5.58 0.89
N ALA A 467 -38.79 4.42 1.10
CA ALA A 467 -38.35 3.13 0.56
C ALA A 467 -39.20 2.77 -0.67
N GLY A 468 -38.54 2.57 -1.80
CA GLY A 468 -39.07 2.01 -3.04
C GLY A 468 -37.90 1.91 -4.03
N GLY A 469 -37.70 0.87 -4.82
CA GLY A 469 -38.43 -0.38 -5.02
C GLY A 469 -37.88 -0.99 -6.31
N GLY A 470 -37.83 -2.33 -6.37
CA GLY A 470 -37.91 -3.12 -7.61
C GLY A 470 -36.67 -3.24 -8.50
N GLY A 471 -36.42 -4.46 -8.99
CA GLY A 471 -35.65 -4.65 -10.23
C GLY A 471 -34.90 -5.97 -10.40
N GLU A 472 -35.57 -6.92 -11.05
CA GLU A 472 -35.00 -7.93 -11.98
C GLU A 472 -34.10 -9.07 -11.48
N GLY A 473 -34.70 -10.26 -11.46
CA GLY A 473 -34.01 -11.55 -11.50
C GLY A 473 -33.62 -11.92 -12.94
N GLY A 474 -32.32 -12.02 -13.18
CA GLY A 474 -31.72 -12.57 -14.41
C GLY A 474 -31.16 -13.97 -14.17
N VAL A 475 -31.63 -14.92 -14.97
CA VAL A 475 -31.22 -16.32 -15.03
C VAL A 475 -29.76 -16.41 -15.50
N GLY A 476 -28.87 -16.95 -14.65
CA GLY A 476 -27.46 -17.19 -14.97
C GLY A 476 -27.21 -18.58 -15.59
N PRO A 477 -26.27 -18.71 -16.54
CA PRO A 477 -25.84 -20.02 -17.04
C PRO A 477 -24.87 -20.69 -16.07
N THR A 478 -25.00 -22.02 -15.99
CA THR A 478 -24.24 -22.96 -15.17
C THR A 478 -22.76 -23.00 -15.56
N SER A 479 -21.91 -22.52 -14.65
CA SER A 479 -20.46 -22.73 -14.66
C SER A 479 -20.13 -24.05 -13.95
N ILE A 480 -19.77 -25.08 -14.72
CA ILE A 480 -19.11 -26.28 -14.21
C ILE A 480 -17.61 -26.12 -14.48
N PHE A 481 -16.86 -25.68 -13.47
CA PHE A 481 -15.43 -26.00 -13.30
C PHE A 481 -15.11 -25.84 -11.82
N GLY A 482 -15.31 -26.95 -11.09
CA GLY A 482 -14.81 -27.11 -9.74
C GLY A 482 -13.44 -27.77 -9.80
N THR A 483 -12.39 -27.01 -9.52
CA THR A 483 -11.12 -27.56 -9.03
C THR A 483 -10.76 -26.83 -7.76
N THR A 484 -11.01 -27.52 -6.66
CA THR A 484 -10.53 -27.22 -5.31
C THR A 484 -9.01 -27.10 -5.31
N TRP A 485 -8.50 -25.91 -4.99
CA TRP A 485 -7.11 -25.71 -4.57
C TRP A 485 -7.06 -25.89 -3.05
N LYS A 486 -6.16 -26.77 -2.60
CA LYS A 486 -5.67 -26.80 -1.22
C LYS A 486 -4.36 -26.04 -1.16
#